data_AF-A0A830H4X2-F1
#
_entry.id   AF-A0A830H4X2-F1
#
_cell.length_a   1.000
_cell.length_b   1.000
_cell.length_c   1.000
_cell.angle_alpha   90.00
_cell.angle_beta   90.00
_cell.angle_gamma   90.00
#
_symmetry.space_group_name_H-M   'P 1'
#
loop_
_entity.id
_entity.type
_entity.pdbx_description
1 polymer ?
#
loop_
_entity_poly.entity_id
_entity_poly.type
_entity_poly.pdbx_seq_one_letter_code
_entity_poly.pdbx_strand_id
1 'polypeptide(L)'
;MIMAARTPYKAFPLHKIHVSLTFGSRAPFRAGVSSRCCVVSATSQSCESPSGSGSGPQESKAQSAVDNDVGNTLMGQGIQGTSPASPSSRQFSGHSGQASVSLKSSKRTRLVHDDDSRVILKGLSMSELTYVLKNVAQVAQPARIAQRLFSAMYDVRAYIYRRKKQNAMPGLVASWDELEGHINAKTLDKLRRTCTLSGLVTLEDVQTSKDGTAKLVLRLDAAGKGASREELMAAGSTVEAVIIPDGAKRNTLCVSSQSGCGLNCQFCATGRLGFRGNLNACQVLEQMVIAARHVADHHADGQHNMLTNVVYMGMGEPLANLEAVKSSLEVLCEESVATFTIHANKITVSTSGLVPELNELMETTRAQLAVSLHATEDETRDWMVPVNRKYQLDELIGALERWFPKDDVGANGATNRWRSSVMIEYVLLQGINDTDEDAKRLAHMLQNVRAKVNLIQFNPHAGTIFATTSGDASARFRDMLMRSGQREVSLRVSRGDDENAACGQLAAGGSVDFAVPLSDVPARFQDAVVL
;
A
#
# COMPACT_ATOMS: atom_id res chain seq x y z
N MET A 1 -3.79 61.51 -3.46
CA MET A 1 -2.80 62.59 -3.19
C MET A 1 -2.88 62.95 -1.72
N ILE A 2 -2.23 62.21 -0.82
CA ILE A 2 -2.03 62.56 0.60
C ILE A 2 -0.69 61.95 1.08
N MET A 3 0.31 62.82 1.31
CA MET A 3 1.44 62.62 2.24
C MET A 3 0.94 62.93 3.67
N ALA A 4 1.49 62.55 4.82
CA ALA A 4 2.79 62.07 5.31
C ALA A 4 2.49 61.25 6.60
N ALA A 5 3.36 60.41 7.18
CA ALA A 5 4.54 60.84 7.93
C ALA A 5 5.40 59.62 8.33
N ARG A 6 6.73 59.81 8.29
CA ARG A 6 7.75 58.86 8.78
C ARG A 6 8.14 59.25 10.21
N THR A 7 8.29 58.26 11.09
CA THR A 7 8.99 58.36 12.38
C THR A 7 10.10 57.31 12.46
N PRO A 8 11.26 57.61 13.09
CA PRO A 8 12.42 56.73 13.12
C PRO A 8 12.44 55.85 14.38
N TYR A 9 12.72 54.55 14.24
CA TYR A 9 13.01 53.68 15.39
C TYR A 9 14.52 53.62 15.67
N LYS A 10 14.86 53.99 16.91
CA LYS A 10 16.20 53.91 17.51
C LYS A 10 16.57 52.47 17.83
N ALA A 11 17.83 52.12 17.59
CA ALA A 11 18.45 50.86 17.97
C ALA A 11 18.77 50.80 19.48
N PHE A 12 18.63 49.62 20.08
CA PHE A 12 19.17 49.25 21.39
C PHE A 12 19.96 47.92 21.29
N PRO A 13 21.00 47.71 22.13
CA PRO A 13 22.07 46.74 21.86
C PRO A 13 21.79 45.34 22.45
N LEU A 14 22.31 44.32 21.77
CA LEU A 14 22.31 42.92 22.18
C LEU A 14 23.45 42.65 23.19
N HIS A 15 23.09 42.18 24.39
CA HIS A 15 24.03 41.61 25.34
C HIS A 15 24.47 40.20 24.90
N LYS A 16 25.79 40.02 24.75
CA LYS A 16 26.46 38.73 24.53
C LYS A 16 26.55 37.96 25.85
N ILE A 17 26.11 36.71 25.85
CA ILE A 17 26.45 35.72 26.89
C ILE A 17 27.55 34.81 26.32
N HIS A 18 28.72 34.84 26.95
CA HIS A 18 29.86 33.96 26.68
C HIS A 18 29.72 32.69 27.54
N VAL A 19 29.80 31.51 26.92
CA VAL A 19 30.09 30.25 27.62
C VAL A 19 31.35 29.67 26.99
N SER A 20 32.42 29.59 27.79
CA SER A 20 33.72 29.03 27.42
C SER A 20 33.71 27.51 27.57
N LEU A 21 34.18 26.80 26.54
CA LEU A 21 34.59 25.39 26.63
C LEU A 21 36.06 25.29 26.25
N THR A 22 36.86 24.80 27.20
CA THR A 22 38.30 24.62 27.16
C THR A 22 38.68 23.42 26.29
N PHE A 23 39.59 23.62 25.32
CA PHE A 23 40.25 22.56 24.56
C PHE A 23 41.53 22.12 25.28
N GLY A 24 41.66 20.82 25.53
CA GLY A 24 42.89 20.16 25.97
C GLY A 24 43.46 19.27 24.87
N SER A 25 44.69 19.57 24.45
CA SER A 25 45.51 18.93 23.42
C SER A 25 46.05 17.54 23.78
N ARG A 26 46.16 16.61 22.80
CA ARG A 26 47.43 15.98 22.34
C ARG A 26 47.18 14.85 21.33
N ALA A 27 48.02 14.80 20.30
CA ALA A 27 48.09 13.79 19.22
C ALA A 27 49.15 12.68 19.56
N PRO A 28 49.66 11.88 18.60
CA PRO A 28 49.04 10.79 17.81
C PRO A 28 49.85 9.46 17.93
N PHE A 29 49.34 8.28 17.51
CA PHE A 29 50.24 7.15 17.15
C PHE A 29 49.60 6.11 16.18
N ARG A 30 50.49 5.49 15.39
CA ARG A 30 50.33 4.65 14.18
C ARG A 30 50.06 3.14 14.44
N ALA A 31 49.68 2.47 13.34
CA ALA A 31 49.82 1.03 12.99
C ALA A 31 48.84 0.07 13.68
N GLY A 32 48.34 -1.03 13.10
CA GLY A 32 48.54 -1.73 11.83
C GLY A 32 48.03 -3.18 11.98
N VAL A 33 47.61 -3.79 10.87
CA VAL A 33 47.66 -5.26 10.56
C VAL A 33 46.69 -6.26 11.24
N SER A 34 45.85 -6.88 10.38
CA SER A 34 45.32 -8.28 10.38
C SER A 34 44.43 -8.74 11.56
N SER A 35 43.64 -9.82 11.54
CA SER A 35 43.23 -10.85 10.57
C SER A 35 42.02 -11.61 11.17
N ARG A 36 41.19 -12.19 10.29
CA ARG A 36 40.43 -13.47 10.36
C ARG A 36 39.66 -13.91 11.63
N CYS A 37 38.41 -14.33 11.34
CA CYS A 37 37.65 -15.50 11.84
C CYS A 37 37.61 -15.84 13.35
N CYS A 38 36.41 -16.01 13.90
CA CYS A 38 35.83 -17.36 14.09
C CYS A 38 34.38 -17.34 14.58
N VAL A 39 33.62 -18.29 14.04
CA VAL A 39 32.32 -18.79 14.48
C VAL A 39 32.55 -19.72 15.68
N VAL A 40 31.80 -19.59 16.78
CA VAL A 40 31.44 -20.73 17.65
C VAL A 40 30.08 -20.48 18.33
N SER A 41 29.20 -21.46 18.17
CA SER A 41 27.93 -21.74 18.83
C SER A 41 28.08 -22.13 20.31
N ALA A 42 27.13 -21.76 21.18
CA ALA A 42 27.05 -22.29 22.54
C ALA A 42 25.61 -22.69 22.91
N THR A 43 25.47 -23.98 23.22
CA THR A 43 24.33 -24.65 23.86
C THR A 43 24.35 -24.47 25.38
N SER A 44 23.15 -24.62 25.93
CA SER A 44 22.70 -24.53 27.33
C SER A 44 23.46 -25.34 28.38
N GLN A 45 23.56 -24.78 29.60
CA GLN A 45 23.36 -25.52 30.85
C GLN A 45 22.94 -24.59 32.01
N SER A 46 22.17 -25.20 32.89
CA SER A 46 21.35 -24.71 34.02
C SER A 46 22.12 -24.38 35.31
N CYS A 47 21.55 -23.51 36.15
CA CYS A 47 21.87 -23.38 37.58
C CYS A 47 20.61 -23.20 38.45
N GLU A 48 20.76 -23.63 39.69
CA GLU A 48 19.78 -24.08 40.67
C GLU A 48 19.08 -22.97 41.49
N SER A 49 18.04 -23.36 42.24
CA SER A 49 17.36 -22.57 43.28
C SER A 49 17.37 -23.33 44.62
N PRO A 50 17.43 -22.65 45.79
CA PRO A 50 17.53 -23.30 47.09
C PRO A 50 16.18 -23.55 47.80
N SER A 51 16.26 -24.28 48.89
CA SER A 51 15.27 -25.13 49.56
C SER A 51 14.74 -24.62 50.91
N GLY A 52 13.62 -25.22 51.35
CA GLY A 52 13.20 -25.43 52.76
C GLY A 52 11.85 -24.80 53.15
N SER A 53 10.91 -25.40 53.90
CA SER A 53 10.75 -26.74 54.51
C SER A 53 9.40 -26.82 55.26
N GLY A 54 8.73 -28.00 55.24
CA GLY A 54 7.73 -28.53 56.22
C GLY A 54 6.32 -27.90 56.26
N SER A 55 5.19 -28.60 56.42
CA SER A 55 4.84 -29.97 56.85
C SER A 55 3.35 -30.26 56.53
N GLY A 56 2.98 -31.50 56.14
CA GLY A 56 1.58 -31.98 55.98
C GLY A 56 0.90 -32.33 57.33
N PRO A 57 -0.14 -33.20 57.39
CA PRO A 57 -0.77 -34.01 56.32
C PRO A 57 -2.34 -34.05 56.34
N GLN A 58 -2.97 -34.59 55.29
CA GLN A 58 -4.07 -35.56 55.45
C GLN A 58 -4.38 -36.34 54.16
N GLU A 59 -4.51 -37.66 54.35
CA GLU A 59 -4.85 -38.74 53.43
C GLU A 59 -6.32 -38.61 52.94
N SER A 60 -6.91 -39.34 51.98
CA SER A 60 -6.68 -40.70 51.49
C SER A 60 -7.42 -40.95 50.16
N LYS A 61 -6.90 -41.94 49.42
CA LYS A 61 -7.35 -42.55 48.16
C LYS A 61 -8.78 -43.12 48.17
N ALA A 62 -9.39 -43.22 46.99
CA ALA A 62 -9.98 -44.48 46.48
C ALA A 62 -10.16 -44.46 44.95
N GLN A 63 -9.71 -45.56 44.33
CA GLN A 63 -9.84 -45.92 42.91
C GLN A 63 -11.23 -46.50 42.58
N SER A 64 -11.66 -46.35 41.33
CA SER A 64 -12.05 -47.52 40.51
C SER A 64 -12.06 -47.17 39.02
N ALA A 65 -11.53 -48.10 38.23
CA ALA A 65 -11.56 -48.17 36.78
C ALA A 65 -12.57 -49.25 36.37
N VAL A 66 -13.25 -49.12 35.23
CA VAL A 66 -13.67 -50.25 34.36
C VAL A 66 -13.77 -49.76 32.90
N ASP A 67 -13.18 -50.57 32.03
CA ASP A 67 -13.04 -50.48 30.58
C ASP A 67 -14.30 -50.88 29.75
N ASN A 68 -14.28 -50.43 28.47
CA ASN A 68 -14.66 -51.09 27.19
C ASN A 68 -15.97 -51.91 27.09
N ASP A 69 -16.76 -51.77 26.02
CA ASP A 69 -16.48 -52.26 24.64
C ASP A 69 -17.74 -52.25 23.72
N VAL A 70 -17.47 -52.09 22.42
CA VAL A 70 -18.07 -52.70 21.20
C VAL A 70 -19.59 -52.93 21.05
N GLY A 71 -20.11 -52.52 19.87
CA GLY A 71 -21.34 -53.08 19.28
C GLY A 71 -21.52 -52.71 17.79
N ASN A 72 -21.21 -53.67 16.90
CA ASN A 72 -21.52 -53.67 15.46
C ASN A 72 -22.61 -54.74 15.18
N THR A 73 -23.15 -54.82 13.94
CA THR A 73 -24.04 -55.87 13.31
C THR A 73 -25.49 -55.41 13.09
N LEU A 74 -26.26 -55.67 12.01
CA LEU A 74 -26.13 -55.95 10.54
C LEU A 74 -27.57 -56.29 10.01
N MET A 75 -27.76 -56.30 8.66
CA MET A 75 -28.86 -56.86 7.82
C MET A 75 -30.16 -56.02 7.65
N GLY A 76 -30.77 -55.87 6.45
CA GLY A 76 -30.47 -56.39 5.11
C GLY A 76 -31.53 -56.03 4.02
N GLN A 77 -31.25 -56.48 2.79
CA GLN A 77 -32.09 -56.59 1.55
C GLN A 77 -32.41 -55.26 0.82
N GLY A 78 -32.30 -55.06 -0.51
CA GLY A 78 -32.18 -55.87 -1.74
C GLY A 78 -33.07 -55.18 -2.80
N ILE A 79 -32.60 -54.78 -4.00
CA ILE A 79 -32.96 -55.40 -5.30
C ILE A 79 -32.34 -54.57 -6.48
N GLN A 80 -31.55 -55.28 -7.29
CA GLN A 80 -31.33 -55.30 -8.77
C GLN A 80 -31.63 -54.10 -9.70
N GLY A 81 -30.75 -53.91 -10.70
CA GLY A 81 -31.11 -53.22 -11.97
C GLY A 81 -30.00 -52.85 -12.97
N THR A 82 -29.24 -53.83 -13.47
CA THR A 82 -28.64 -53.95 -14.83
C THR A 82 -28.09 -52.73 -15.62
N SER A 83 -26.80 -52.78 -15.93
CA SER A 83 -26.15 -52.18 -17.11
C SER A 83 -26.40 -53.03 -18.38
N PRO A 84 -26.19 -52.52 -19.62
CA PRO A 84 -24.98 -52.95 -20.31
C PRO A 84 -24.33 -51.97 -21.32
N ALA A 85 -23.00 -52.08 -21.37
CA ALA A 85 -22.12 -52.25 -22.53
C ALA A 85 -21.94 -51.16 -23.62
N SER A 86 -20.68 -50.76 -23.73
CA SER A 86 -19.93 -50.19 -24.85
C SER A 86 -19.90 -51.05 -26.13
N PRO A 87 -19.48 -50.46 -27.27
CA PRO A 87 -18.54 -51.17 -28.15
C PRO A 87 -17.32 -50.34 -28.61
N SER A 88 -16.18 -51.01 -28.48
CA SER A 88 -15.07 -51.20 -29.43
C SER A 88 -14.29 -50.06 -30.10
N SER A 89 -12.98 -50.32 -30.07
CA SER A 89 -11.81 -49.68 -30.65
C SER A 89 -11.76 -49.57 -32.17
N ARG A 90 -11.14 -48.49 -32.66
CA ARG A 90 -10.26 -48.50 -33.84
C ARG A 90 -8.95 -47.77 -33.54
N GLN A 91 -7.84 -48.48 -33.70
CA GLN A 91 -6.49 -47.91 -33.78
C GLN A 91 -6.31 -47.21 -35.13
N PHE A 92 -5.71 -46.02 -35.12
CA PHE A 92 -4.86 -45.55 -36.22
C PHE A 92 -3.69 -44.75 -35.64
N SER A 93 -2.54 -45.00 -36.24
CA SER A 93 -1.18 -44.69 -35.82
C SER A 93 -0.73 -43.26 -36.12
N GLY A 94 0.02 -42.69 -35.18
CA GLY A 94 1.20 -41.83 -35.42
C GLY A 94 0.95 -40.35 -35.74
N HIS A 95 1.44 -39.45 -34.89
CA HIS A 95 2.46 -38.42 -35.22
C HIS A 95 2.88 -37.64 -33.95
N SER A 96 4.20 -37.62 -33.70
CA SER A 96 5.00 -36.70 -32.88
C SER A 96 4.34 -35.95 -31.71
N GLY A 97 4.69 -36.38 -30.49
CA GLY A 97 4.27 -35.75 -29.25
C GLY A 97 4.78 -34.31 -29.08
N GLN A 98 3.83 -33.37 -28.97
CA GLN A 98 4.05 -32.13 -28.24
C GLN A 98 4.00 -32.47 -26.74
N ALA A 99 5.14 -32.40 -26.07
CA ALA A 99 5.21 -32.50 -24.62
C ALA A 99 4.57 -31.24 -24.01
N SER A 100 3.30 -31.34 -23.63
CA SER A 100 2.65 -30.41 -22.72
C SER A 100 3.29 -30.52 -21.34
N VAL A 101 4.27 -29.67 -21.06
CA VAL A 101 4.80 -29.51 -19.70
C VAL A 101 3.79 -28.72 -18.88
N SER A 102 3.00 -29.45 -18.11
CA SER A 102 2.06 -28.93 -17.12
C SER A 102 2.84 -28.33 -15.94
N LEU A 103 2.86 -27.00 -15.87
CA LEU A 103 3.25 -26.27 -14.67
C LEU A 103 2.13 -26.42 -13.65
N LYS A 104 2.41 -27.15 -12.56
CA LYS A 104 1.59 -27.10 -11.34
C LYS A 104 1.82 -25.77 -10.64
N SER A 105 1.11 -24.73 -11.10
CA SER A 105 0.71 -23.51 -10.38
C SER A 105 -0.07 -22.64 -11.35
N SER A 106 -1.40 -22.68 -11.27
CA SER A 106 -2.33 -22.01 -12.17
C SER A 106 -2.39 -20.51 -11.90
N LYS A 107 -1.56 -19.72 -12.61
CA LYS A 107 -1.93 -18.42 -13.19
C LYS A 107 -0.91 -18.11 -14.28
N ARG A 108 -1.32 -18.15 -15.55
CA ARG A 108 -0.48 -17.60 -16.63
C ARG A 108 -0.38 -16.10 -16.39
N THR A 109 0.80 -15.59 -16.06
CA THR A 109 1.06 -14.15 -16.01
C THR A 109 0.63 -13.53 -17.33
N ARG A 110 -0.26 -12.55 -17.23
CA ARG A 110 -0.75 -11.80 -18.37
C ARG A 110 0.30 -10.77 -18.77
N LEU A 111 0.98 -10.99 -19.89
CA LEU A 111 1.96 -10.04 -20.41
C LEU A 111 1.24 -8.90 -21.14
N VAL A 112 1.44 -7.69 -20.65
CA VAL A 112 0.96 -6.45 -21.28
C VAL A 112 2.04 -5.92 -22.23
N HIS A 113 1.61 -5.42 -23.38
CA HIS A 113 2.49 -4.87 -24.40
C HIS A 113 2.21 -3.38 -24.58
N ASP A 114 3.18 -2.65 -25.14
CA ASP A 114 2.93 -1.32 -25.69
C ASP A 114 2.30 -1.40 -27.09
N ASP A 115 2.06 -0.23 -27.69
CA ASP A 115 1.48 -0.10 -29.03
C ASP A 115 2.35 -0.74 -30.13
N ASP A 116 3.67 -0.81 -29.91
CA ASP A 116 4.64 -1.47 -30.80
C ASP A 116 4.70 -3.00 -30.58
N SER A 117 3.77 -3.57 -29.81
CA SER A 117 3.72 -5.00 -29.47
C SER A 117 4.98 -5.51 -28.74
N ARG A 118 5.67 -4.63 -28.00
CA ARG A 118 6.80 -5.01 -27.13
C ARG A 118 6.31 -5.29 -25.72
N VAL A 119 6.84 -6.32 -25.07
CA VAL A 119 6.48 -6.67 -23.69
C VAL A 119 6.95 -5.59 -22.73
N ILE A 120 6.06 -5.09 -21.89
CA ILE A 120 6.38 -4.14 -20.83
C ILE A 120 7.07 -4.90 -19.69
N LEU A 121 8.27 -4.45 -19.32
CA LEU A 121 9.05 -5.10 -18.26
C LEU A 121 8.75 -4.58 -16.86
N LYS A 122 8.28 -3.32 -16.75
CA LYS A 122 7.87 -2.76 -15.46
C LYS A 122 6.60 -3.48 -14.96
N GLY A 123 6.50 -3.68 -13.65
CA GLY A 123 5.42 -4.45 -13.03
C GLY A 123 5.57 -5.98 -13.02
N LEU A 124 6.55 -6.54 -13.74
CA LEU A 124 6.84 -7.97 -13.66
C LEU A 124 7.64 -8.31 -12.39
N SER A 125 7.28 -9.41 -11.72
CA SER A 125 8.10 -9.96 -10.64
C SER A 125 9.46 -10.44 -11.17
N MET A 126 10.44 -10.66 -10.30
CA MET A 126 11.76 -11.16 -10.72
C MET A 126 11.67 -12.47 -11.51
N SER A 127 10.74 -13.35 -11.13
CA SER A 127 10.51 -14.63 -11.79
C SER A 127 9.90 -14.46 -13.19
N GLU A 128 8.92 -13.57 -13.32
CA GLU A 128 8.25 -13.24 -14.58
C GLU A 128 9.20 -12.53 -15.53
N LEU A 129 9.97 -11.56 -15.03
CA LEU A 129 11.01 -10.87 -15.78
C LEU A 129 12.04 -11.88 -16.32
N THR A 130 12.51 -12.80 -15.47
CA THR A 130 13.43 -13.86 -15.90
C THR A 130 12.81 -14.76 -16.98
N TYR A 131 11.53 -15.10 -16.84
CA TYR A 131 10.79 -15.87 -17.84
C TYR A 131 10.70 -15.15 -19.19
N VAL A 132 10.32 -13.86 -19.19
CA VAL A 132 10.23 -13.04 -20.40
C VAL A 132 11.60 -12.93 -21.08
N LEU A 133 12.65 -12.68 -20.31
CA LEU A 133 14.01 -12.58 -20.83
C LEU A 133 14.51 -13.89 -21.46
N LYS A 134 14.11 -15.03 -20.89
CA LYS A 134 14.47 -16.35 -21.41
C LYS A 134 13.68 -16.71 -22.67
N ASN A 135 12.36 -16.54 -22.66
CA ASN A 135 11.48 -17.15 -23.66
C ASN A 135 11.03 -16.16 -24.75
N VAL A 136 10.91 -14.87 -24.42
CA VAL A 136 10.51 -13.82 -25.38
C VAL A 136 11.74 -13.15 -25.97
N ALA A 137 12.56 -12.50 -25.13
CA ALA A 137 13.74 -11.77 -25.60
C ALA A 137 14.92 -12.71 -25.96
N GLN A 138 14.90 -13.96 -25.47
CA GLN A 138 15.92 -14.98 -25.71
C GLN A 138 17.35 -14.46 -25.47
N VAL A 139 17.55 -13.79 -24.34
CA VAL A 139 18.85 -13.24 -23.95
C VAL A 139 19.71 -14.33 -23.30
N ALA A 140 21.03 -14.20 -23.40
CA ALA A 140 21.94 -15.05 -22.65
C ALA A 140 21.92 -14.65 -21.16
N GLN A 141 22.03 -15.64 -20.27
CA GLN A 141 22.02 -15.44 -18.80
C GLN A 141 20.79 -14.64 -18.31
N PRO A 142 19.55 -15.08 -18.59
CA PRO A 142 18.33 -14.30 -18.34
C PRO A 142 18.18 -13.87 -16.88
N ALA A 143 18.52 -14.72 -15.90
CA ALA A 143 18.44 -14.36 -14.49
C ALA A 143 19.40 -13.21 -14.11
N ARG A 144 20.61 -13.21 -14.68
CA ARG A 144 21.58 -12.12 -14.45
C ARG A 144 21.10 -10.81 -15.10
N ILE A 145 20.54 -10.89 -16.31
CA ILE A 145 19.97 -9.71 -16.98
C ILE A 145 18.74 -9.20 -16.22
N ALA A 146 17.90 -10.10 -15.68
CA ALA A 146 16.74 -9.74 -14.86
C ALA A 146 17.15 -8.90 -13.65
N GLN A 147 18.10 -9.37 -12.84
CA GLN A 147 18.60 -8.62 -11.68
C GLN A 147 19.13 -7.23 -12.06
N ARG A 148 19.85 -7.14 -13.18
CA ARG A 148 20.40 -5.88 -13.69
C ARG A 148 19.32 -4.90 -14.13
N LEU A 149 18.32 -5.38 -14.86
CA LEU A 149 17.19 -4.56 -15.31
C LEU A 149 16.28 -4.16 -14.15
N PHE A 150 16.07 -5.05 -13.18
CA PHE A 150 15.27 -4.76 -11.99
C PHE A 150 15.92 -3.65 -11.15
N SER A 151 17.23 -3.73 -10.92
CA SER A 151 18.02 -2.64 -10.31
C SER A 151 17.94 -1.37 -11.14
N ALA A 152 18.09 -1.47 -12.47
CA ALA A 152 17.97 -0.29 -13.32
C ALA A 152 16.60 0.38 -13.27
N MET A 153 15.51 -0.38 -13.14
CA MET A 153 14.16 0.18 -13.09
C MET A 153 13.82 0.80 -11.73
N TYR A 154 14.31 0.25 -10.62
CA TYR A 154 13.77 0.57 -9.29
C TYR A 154 14.79 0.93 -8.20
N ASP A 155 16.09 0.88 -8.46
CA ASP A 155 17.11 1.23 -7.46
C ASP A 155 17.33 2.75 -7.35
N VAL A 156 16.68 3.37 -6.36
CA VAL A 156 16.80 4.81 -6.09
C VAL A 156 18.20 5.21 -5.64
N ARG A 157 18.93 4.32 -4.95
CA ARG A 157 20.31 4.60 -4.52
C ARG A 157 21.22 4.69 -5.74
N ALA A 158 21.06 3.78 -6.69
CA ALA A 158 21.79 3.84 -7.95
C ALA A 158 21.51 5.14 -8.71
N TYR A 159 20.26 5.63 -8.72
CA TYR A 159 19.91 6.95 -9.28
C TYR A 159 20.65 8.10 -8.58
N ILE A 160 20.56 8.19 -7.25
CA ILE A 160 21.17 9.26 -6.44
C ILE A 160 22.70 9.25 -6.54
N TYR A 161 23.33 8.07 -6.48
CA TYR A 161 24.79 7.94 -6.42
C TYR A 161 25.48 7.89 -7.79
N ARG A 162 24.73 7.81 -8.91
CA ARG A 162 25.29 7.83 -10.28
C ARG A 162 26.23 9.03 -10.51
N ARG A 163 25.95 10.16 -9.86
CA ARG A 163 26.78 11.38 -9.92
C ARG A 163 28.22 11.20 -9.41
N LYS A 164 28.53 10.12 -8.69
CA LYS A 164 29.85 9.88 -8.07
C LYS A 164 30.67 8.73 -8.68
N LYS A 165 30.08 7.84 -9.49
CA LYS A 165 30.78 6.68 -10.09
C LYS A 165 30.27 6.37 -11.50
N GLN A 166 31.05 6.73 -12.52
CA GLN A 166 30.67 6.58 -13.94
C GLN A 166 30.39 5.13 -14.40
N ASN A 167 30.92 4.11 -13.71
CA ASN A 167 30.78 2.70 -14.11
C ASN A 167 29.72 1.89 -13.33
N ALA A 168 29.01 2.51 -12.39
CA ALA A 168 27.92 1.83 -11.67
C ALA A 168 26.68 1.69 -12.56
N MET A 169 25.87 0.65 -12.35
CA MET A 169 24.57 0.53 -13.01
C MET A 169 23.71 1.76 -12.66
N PRO A 170 23.10 2.45 -13.64
CA PRO A 170 22.13 3.50 -13.34
C PRO A 170 20.87 2.91 -12.73
N GLY A 171 20.18 3.69 -11.89
CA GLY A 171 18.88 3.35 -11.34
C GLY A 171 17.80 4.28 -11.87
N LEU A 172 16.54 3.89 -11.69
CA LEU A 172 15.36 4.59 -12.21
C LEU A 172 15.55 5.02 -13.67
N VAL A 173 15.91 4.12 -14.58
CA VAL A 173 16.11 4.46 -16.01
C VAL A 173 14.77 4.63 -16.74
N ALA A 174 14.73 5.55 -17.71
CA ALA A 174 13.56 5.80 -18.56
C ALA A 174 13.71 5.18 -19.95
N SER A 175 14.95 4.96 -20.41
CA SER A 175 15.22 4.49 -21.77
C SER A 175 16.32 3.42 -21.82
N TRP A 176 16.34 2.68 -22.93
CA TRP A 176 17.39 1.70 -23.21
C TRP A 176 18.77 2.35 -23.38
N ASP A 177 18.81 3.60 -23.82
CA ASP A 177 20.05 4.34 -24.11
C ASP A 177 20.86 4.57 -22.85
N GLU A 178 20.19 4.75 -21.70
CA GLU A 178 20.86 4.87 -20.41
C GLU A 178 21.60 3.60 -19.97
N LEU A 179 21.29 2.45 -20.59
CA LEU A 179 21.90 1.16 -20.28
C LEU A 179 23.04 0.78 -21.23
N GLU A 180 23.34 1.63 -22.22
CA GLU A 180 24.49 1.46 -23.10
C GLU A 180 25.80 1.47 -22.29
N GLY A 181 26.75 0.61 -22.67
CA GLY A 181 27.98 0.39 -21.91
C GLY A 181 27.80 -0.42 -20.62
N HIS A 182 26.58 -0.53 -20.09
CA HIS A 182 26.28 -1.40 -18.95
C HIS A 182 25.84 -2.78 -19.42
N ILE A 183 24.91 -2.87 -20.36
CA ILE A 183 24.47 -4.15 -20.94
C ILE A 183 25.12 -4.34 -22.31
N ASN A 184 25.50 -5.58 -22.65
CA ASN A 184 26.10 -5.89 -23.94
C ASN A 184 25.18 -5.45 -25.09
N ALA A 185 25.75 -4.80 -26.11
CA ALA A 185 25.00 -4.24 -27.23
C ALA A 185 24.07 -5.25 -27.92
N LYS A 186 24.52 -6.51 -28.14
CA LYS A 186 23.69 -7.57 -28.74
C LYS A 186 22.49 -7.92 -27.88
N THR A 187 22.62 -7.85 -26.56
CA THR A 187 21.51 -8.07 -25.63
C THR A 187 20.56 -6.87 -25.64
N LEU A 188 21.08 -5.64 -25.63
CA LEU A 188 20.25 -4.43 -25.71
C LEU A 188 19.44 -4.38 -27.01
N ASP A 189 20.03 -4.74 -28.15
CA ASP A 189 19.33 -4.78 -29.43
C ASP A 189 18.18 -5.78 -29.45
N LYS A 190 18.35 -6.95 -28.80
CA LYS A 190 17.26 -7.90 -28.61
C LYS A 190 16.15 -7.30 -27.75
N LEU A 191 16.52 -6.70 -26.62
CA LEU A 191 15.59 -6.09 -25.68
C LEU A 191 14.79 -4.96 -26.34
N ARG A 192 15.44 -4.04 -27.07
CA ARG A 192 14.78 -2.94 -27.80
C ARG A 192 13.71 -3.43 -28.80
N ARG A 193 13.92 -4.60 -29.40
CA ARG A 193 12.99 -5.18 -30.39
C ARG A 193 11.81 -5.91 -29.75
N THR A 194 11.99 -6.50 -28.57
CA THR A 194 10.98 -7.38 -27.96
C THR A 194 10.32 -6.82 -26.72
N CYS A 195 10.93 -5.83 -26.08
CA CYS A 195 10.58 -5.35 -24.75
C CYS A 195 10.67 -3.81 -24.65
N THR A 196 9.98 -3.25 -23.66
CA THR A 196 10.00 -1.82 -23.35
C THR A 196 10.19 -1.57 -21.85
N LEU A 197 10.81 -0.43 -21.53
CA LEU A 197 10.95 0.09 -20.16
C LEU A 197 9.90 1.18 -19.86
N SER A 198 8.96 1.43 -20.78
CA SER A 198 7.85 2.35 -20.53
C SER A 198 7.02 1.86 -19.34
N GLY A 199 6.59 2.79 -18.50
CA GLY A 199 5.59 2.54 -17.46
C GLY A 199 4.17 2.90 -17.88
N LEU A 200 3.97 3.32 -19.14
CA LEU A 200 2.70 3.84 -19.68
C LEU A 200 2.11 4.99 -18.87
N VAL A 201 2.98 5.82 -18.32
CA VAL A 201 2.63 7.02 -17.56
C VAL A 201 3.58 8.14 -17.94
N THR A 202 3.01 9.28 -18.31
CA THR A 202 3.74 10.50 -18.62
C THR A 202 3.43 11.58 -17.59
N LEU A 203 4.46 12.23 -17.03
CA LEU A 203 4.29 13.38 -16.14
C LEU A 203 3.89 14.61 -16.96
N GLU A 204 2.71 15.17 -16.69
CA GLU A 204 2.21 16.36 -17.39
C GLU A 204 2.48 17.64 -16.61
N ASP A 205 2.28 17.60 -15.29
CA ASP A 205 2.40 18.79 -14.44
C ASP A 205 2.80 18.41 -13.01
N VAL A 206 3.38 19.37 -12.29
CA VAL A 206 3.73 19.26 -10.87
C VAL A 206 3.26 20.52 -10.15
N GLN A 207 2.34 20.34 -9.21
CA GLN A 207 1.80 21.40 -8.37
C GLN A 207 2.35 21.24 -6.96
N THR A 208 2.95 22.29 -6.40
CA THR A 208 3.60 22.23 -5.09
C THR A 208 2.96 23.21 -4.12
N SER A 209 2.43 22.66 -3.02
CA SER A 209 1.86 23.40 -1.91
C SER A 209 2.91 24.11 -1.08
N LYS A 210 2.49 25.14 -0.34
CA LYS A 210 3.31 25.84 0.66
C LYS A 210 3.89 24.92 1.73
N ASP A 211 3.22 23.81 2.05
CA ASP A 211 3.69 22.85 3.06
C ASP A 211 4.74 21.85 2.52
N GLY A 212 5.10 21.96 1.24
CA GLY A 212 6.03 21.09 0.53
C GLY A 212 5.36 19.88 -0.12
N THR A 213 4.07 19.66 0.09
CA THR A 213 3.31 18.62 -0.62
C THR A 213 3.37 18.87 -2.13
N ALA A 214 3.79 17.87 -2.90
CA ALA A 214 3.83 17.95 -4.36
C ALA A 214 2.83 16.98 -4.97
N LYS A 215 1.90 17.49 -5.78
CA LYS A 215 0.95 16.72 -6.58
C LYS A 215 1.48 16.57 -7.99
N LEU A 216 1.65 15.33 -8.42
CA LEU A 216 2.05 14.95 -9.77
C LEU A 216 0.80 14.66 -10.58
N VAL A 217 0.63 15.34 -11.71
CA VAL A 217 -0.45 15.10 -12.67
C VAL A 217 0.09 14.21 -13.78
N LEU A 218 -0.52 13.04 -13.96
CA LEU A 218 0.06 11.94 -14.71
C LEU A 218 -0.92 11.45 -15.78
N ARG A 219 -0.54 11.53 -17.04
CA ARG A 219 -1.31 10.97 -18.16
C ARG A 219 -1.05 9.47 -18.28
N LEU A 220 -2.11 8.69 -18.42
CA LEU A 220 -2.03 7.26 -18.70
C LEU A 220 -1.95 7.02 -20.19
N ASP A 221 -0.90 6.35 -20.64
CA ASP A 221 -0.76 5.95 -22.04
C ASP A 221 -1.52 4.64 -22.30
N ALA A 222 -1.83 4.39 -23.58
CA ALA A 222 -2.53 3.17 -23.97
C ALA A 222 -1.64 1.93 -23.75
N ALA A 223 -2.25 0.89 -23.19
CA ALA A 223 -1.69 -0.45 -23.21
C ALA A 223 -2.17 -1.18 -24.46
N GLY A 224 -1.25 -1.89 -25.12
CA GLY A 224 -1.52 -2.65 -26.33
C GLY A 224 -2.01 -4.08 -26.04
N LYS A 225 -1.43 -5.05 -26.75
CA LYS A 225 -1.84 -6.46 -26.63
C LYS A 225 -1.77 -6.94 -25.17
N GLY A 226 -2.82 -7.60 -24.72
CA GLY A 226 -2.89 -8.13 -23.36
C GLY A 226 -3.36 -7.10 -22.34
N ALA A 227 -3.82 -5.91 -22.75
CA ALA A 227 -4.51 -4.94 -21.91
C ALA A 227 -5.97 -5.34 -21.61
N SER A 228 -6.46 -5.11 -20.39
CA SER A 228 -7.81 -5.41 -19.92
C SER A 228 -8.78 -4.40 -20.48
N ARG A 229 -10.07 -4.68 -20.41
CA ARG A 229 -11.08 -3.69 -20.81
C ARG A 229 -10.93 -2.43 -19.96
N GLU A 230 -10.73 -2.59 -18.66
CA GLU A 230 -10.56 -1.51 -17.70
C GLU A 230 -9.25 -0.74 -17.93
N GLU A 231 -8.16 -1.42 -18.29
CA GLU A 231 -6.88 -0.78 -18.65
C GLU A 231 -7.00 0.04 -19.95
N LEU A 232 -7.74 -0.47 -20.95
CA LEU A 232 -8.03 0.25 -22.18
C LEU A 232 -8.95 1.46 -21.96
N MET A 233 -9.91 1.35 -21.03
CA MET A 233 -10.78 2.47 -20.66
C MET A 233 -9.99 3.61 -19.98
N ALA A 234 -8.98 3.26 -19.18
CA ALA A 234 -8.14 4.25 -18.49
C ALA A 234 -7.18 5.01 -19.43
N ALA A 235 -6.92 4.49 -20.63
CA ALA A 235 -5.99 5.11 -21.58
C ALA A 235 -6.40 6.54 -21.96
N GLY A 236 -5.44 7.44 -22.01
CA GLY A 236 -5.64 8.86 -22.30
C GLY A 236 -6.24 9.67 -21.15
N SER A 237 -6.63 9.04 -20.04
CA SER A 237 -7.08 9.73 -18.84
C SER A 237 -5.90 10.18 -17.97
N THR A 238 -6.18 11.10 -17.05
CA THR A 238 -5.20 11.63 -16.10
C THR A 238 -5.49 11.08 -14.70
N VAL A 239 -4.42 10.73 -13.99
CA VAL A 239 -4.45 10.40 -12.56
C VAL A 239 -3.47 11.28 -11.80
N GLU A 240 -3.58 11.29 -10.48
CA GLU A 240 -2.74 12.10 -9.61
C GLU A 240 -1.99 11.23 -8.61
N ALA A 241 -0.74 11.59 -8.31
CA ALA A 241 0.03 11.01 -7.22
C ALA A 241 0.55 12.14 -6.32
N VAL A 242 0.62 11.92 -5.00
CA VAL A 242 0.94 13.00 -4.05
C VAL A 242 2.13 12.62 -3.19
N ILE A 243 3.17 13.45 -3.22
CA ILE A 243 4.33 13.36 -2.33
C ILE A 243 4.05 14.26 -1.13
N ILE A 244 4.05 13.67 0.07
CA ILE A 244 3.79 14.37 1.34
C ILE A 244 5.06 14.30 2.20
N PRO A 245 5.86 15.39 2.25
CA PRO A 245 6.98 15.48 3.17
C PRO A 245 6.48 15.71 4.60
N ASP A 246 7.10 15.04 5.57
CA ASP A 246 6.88 15.29 7.00
C ASP A 246 8.22 15.60 7.67
N GLY A 247 8.56 16.90 7.60
CA GLY A 247 9.82 17.44 8.06
C GLY A 247 11.03 16.69 7.49
N ALA A 248 12.10 16.63 8.28
CA ALA A 248 13.33 15.92 7.97
C ALA A 248 13.25 14.41 8.27
N LYS A 249 12.07 13.76 8.23
CA LYS A 249 11.94 12.37 8.73
C LYS A 249 11.33 11.41 7.73
N ARG A 250 10.40 11.87 6.89
CA ARG A 250 9.57 10.98 6.09
C ARG A 250 9.12 11.66 4.80
N ASN A 251 9.14 10.92 3.70
CA ASN A 251 8.45 11.26 2.46
C ASN A 251 7.45 10.14 2.18
N THR A 252 6.17 10.45 2.25
CA THR A 252 5.09 9.52 1.92
C THR A 252 4.60 9.77 0.51
N LEU A 253 4.57 8.74 -0.33
CA LEU A 253 3.92 8.79 -1.64
C LEU A 253 2.52 8.20 -1.55
N CYS A 254 1.53 8.96 -1.99
CA CYS A 254 0.17 8.55 -2.22
C CYS A 254 0.00 8.18 -3.71
N VAL A 255 -0.35 6.92 -4.00
CA VAL A 255 -0.52 6.42 -5.37
C VAL A 255 -1.97 6.15 -5.72
N SER A 256 -2.31 6.35 -6.98
CA SER A 256 -3.58 6.00 -7.59
C SER A 256 -3.58 4.56 -8.09
N SER A 257 -4.71 3.87 -7.95
CA SER A 257 -4.93 2.49 -8.40
C SER A 257 -5.96 2.38 -9.54
N GLN A 258 -6.79 3.40 -9.72
CA GLN A 258 -7.78 3.50 -10.80
C GLN A 258 -7.81 4.93 -11.34
N SER A 259 -8.30 5.09 -12.57
CA SER A 259 -8.72 6.39 -13.09
C SER A 259 -10.17 6.62 -12.68
N GLY A 260 -10.40 7.64 -11.86
CA GLY A 260 -11.67 7.82 -11.15
C GLY A 260 -11.93 6.70 -10.14
N CYS A 261 -13.18 6.57 -9.66
CA CYS A 261 -13.55 5.52 -8.70
C CYS A 261 -15.03 5.14 -8.84
N GLY A 262 -15.31 3.84 -8.86
CA GLY A 262 -16.67 3.31 -9.00
C GLY A 262 -17.48 3.24 -7.70
N LEU A 263 -16.87 3.50 -6.54
CA LEU A 263 -17.56 3.38 -5.25
C LEU A 263 -18.46 4.56 -4.91
N ASN A 264 -18.26 5.71 -5.55
CA ASN A 264 -19.08 6.92 -5.37
C ASN A 264 -19.24 7.34 -3.89
N CYS A 265 -18.16 7.41 -3.11
CA CYS A 265 -18.20 7.99 -1.77
C CYS A 265 -18.60 9.48 -1.90
N GLN A 266 -19.64 9.91 -1.19
CA GLN A 266 -20.31 11.19 -1.45
C GLN A 266 -19.45 12.41 -1.13
N PHE A 267 -18.50 12.27 -0.19
CA PHE A 267 -17.56 13.31 0.22
C PHE A 267 -16.25 13.33 -0.61
N CYS A 268 -16.13 12.48 -1.64
CA CYS A 268 -14.88 12.28 -2.38
C CYS A 268 -14.99 12.81 -3.81
N ALA A 269 -14.10 13.74 -4.20
CA ALA A 269 -14.05 14.27 -5.57
C ALA A 269 -13.81 13.17 -6.61
N THR A 270 -12.91 12.22 -6.33
CA THR A 270 -12.62 11.09 -7.22
C THR A 270 -13.86 10.23 -7.49
N GLY A 271 -14.71 10.01 -6.47
CA GLY A 271 -15.94 9.23 -6.62
C GLY A 271 -16.91 9.88 -7.62
N ARG A 272 -16.92 11.21 -7.66
CA ARG A 272 -17.78 11.98 -8.56
C ARG A 272 -17.29 12.06 -10.00
N LEU A 273 -16.02 11.74 -10.26
CA LEU A 273 -15.50 11.56 -11.63
C LEU A 273 -16.09 10.33 -12.33
N GLY A 274 -16.69 9.41 -11.55
CA GLY A 274 -17.07 8.08 -11.99
C GLY A 274 -15.88 7.15 -12.21
N PHE A 275 -16.15 5.91 -12.62
CA PHE A 275 -15.09 4.96 -12.95
C PHE A 275 -14.66 5.10 -14.40
N ARG A 276 -13.36 5.32 -14.62
CA ARG A 276 -12.75 5.46 -15.96
C ARG A 276 -11.78 4.34 -16.30
N GLY A 277 -11.47 3.43 -15.37
CA GLY A 277 -10.68 2.23 -15.64
C GLY A 277 -9.67 1.89 -14.55
N ASN A 278 -9.09 0.69 -14.64
CA ASN A 278 -8.06 0.22 -13.71
C ASN A 278 -6.68 0.54 -14.26
N LEU A 279 -5.74 0.85 -13.37
CA LEU A 279 -4.33 0.91 -13.73
C LEU A 279 -3.73 -0.48 -13.64
N ASN A 280 -2.84 -0.82 -14.56
CA ASN A 280 -2.04 -2.04 -14.41
C ASN A 280 -0.87 -1.81 -13.42
N ALA A 281 -0.19 -2.90 -13.04
CA ALA A 281 0.92 -2.81 -12.08
C ALA A 281 2.06 -1.90 -12.54
N CYS A 282 2.33 -1.84 -13.85
CA CYS A 282 3.41 -0.99 -14.39
C CYS A 282 3.06 0.50 -14.23
N GLN A 283 1.81 0.89 -14.47
CA GLN A 283 1.32 2.26 -14.29
C GLN A 283 1.32 2.68 -12.82
N VAL A 284 0.96 1.77 -11.90
CA VAL A 284 1.04 2.02 -10.45
C VAL A 284 2.49 2.27 -10.03
N LEU A 285 3.43 1.43 -10.48
CA LEU A 285 4.85 1.56 -10.13
C LEU A 285 5.52 2.75 -10.80
N GLU A 286 5.08 3.15 -12.01
CA GLU A 286 5.66 4.31 -12.70
C GLU A 286 5.40 5.61 -11.95
N GLN A 287 4.25 5.74 -11.26
CA GLN A 287 4.02 6.85 -10.33
C GLN A 287 5.13 6.94 -9.28
N MET A 288 5.60 5.79 -8.78
CA MET A 288 6.67 5.71 -7.78
C MET A 288 8.04 6.03 -8.37
N VAL A 289 8.32 5.57 -9.60
CA VAL A 289 9.56 5.92 -10.32
C VAL A 289 9.64 7.43 -10.53
N ILE A 290 8.57 8.05 -11.05
CA ILE A 290 8.49 9.48 -11.30
C ILE A 290 8.64 10.26 -9.98
N ALA A 291 7.90 9.87 -8.94
CA ALA A 291 7.99 10.51 -7.63
C ALA A 291 9.37 10.36 -6.98
N ALA A 292 10.01 9.20 -7.09
CA ALA A 292 11.34 8.97 -6.54
C ALA A 292 12.40 9.83 -7.23
N ARG A 293 12.32 10.01 -8.56
CA ARG A 293 13.17 10.97 -9.28
C ARG A 293 12.93 12.39 -8.80
N HIS A 294 11.66 12.81 -8.71
CA HIS A 294 11.29 14.14 -8.23
C HIS A 294 11.91 14.44 -6.85
N VAL A 295 11.70 13.56 -5.87
CA VAL A 295 12.27 13.72 -4.51
C VAL A 295 13.80 13.71 -4.54
N ALA A 296 14.42 12.83 -5.32
CA ALA A 296 15.87 12.74 -5.42
C ALA A 296 16.52 14.01 -6.02
N ASP A 297 15.87 14.63 -7.02
CA ASP A 297 16.39 15.81 -7.71
C ASP A 297 16.16 17.11 -6.93
N HIS A 298 15.10 17.22 -6.15
CA HIS A 298 14.76 18.42 -5.38
C HIS A 298 15.45 18.48 -4.00
N HIS A 299 16.02 17.38 -3.51
CA HIS A 299 16.76 17.29 -2.24
C HIS A 299 18.25 16.93 -2.47
N ALA A 300 18.91 17.68 -3.36
CA ALA A 300 20.29 17.41 -3.78
C ALA A 300 21.36 17.67 -2.69
N ASP A 301 21.00 18.30 -1.56
CA ASP A 301 21.86 18.50 -0.39
C ASP A 301 22.07 17.22 0.45
N GLY A 302 21.38 16.13 0.06
CA GLY A 302 21.60 14.78 0.58
C GLY A 302 20.77 14.43 1.82
N GLN A 303 19.96 15.36 2.32
CA GLN A 303 18.99 15.08 3.37
C GLN A 303 17.63 14.79 2.72
N HIS A 304 17.02 13.64 3.04
CA HIS A 304 15.62 13.33 2.69
C HIS A 304 15.31 13.22 1.18
N ASN A 305 16.27 12.73 0.41
CA ASN A 305 16.16 12.55 -1.04
C ASN A 305 15.56 11.20 -1.48
N MET A 306 14.88 10.49 -0.59
CA MET A 306 14.24 9.20 -0.88
C MET A 306 12.81 9.15 -0.36
N LEU A 307 11.98 8.36 -1.04
CA LEU A 307 10.68 7.93 -0.54
C LEU A 307 10.87 6.95 0.62
N THR A 308 10.04 7.08 1.66
CA THR A 308 10.11 6.23 2.86
C THR A 308 8.84 5.44 3.10
N ASN A 309 7.72 5.90 2.54
CA ASN A 309 6.39 5.32 2.74
C ASN A 309 5.59 5.37 1.44
N VAL A 310 4.73 4.38 1.24
CA VAL A 310 3.76 4.34 0.13
C VAL A 310 2.38 4.05 0.70
N VAL A 311 1.38 4.80 0.25
CA VAL A 311 -0.02 4.58 0.60
C VAL A 311 -0.86 4.50 -0.67
N TYR A 312 -1.73 3.49 -0.77
CA TYR A 312 -2.72 3.37 -1.83
C TYR A 312 -3.97 4.11 -1.38
N MET A 313 -3.89 5.44 -1.39
CA MET A 313 -4.95 6.37 -0.95
C MET A 313 -5.16 7.50 -1.97
N GLY A 314 -4.67 7.31 -3.21
CA GLY A 314 -4.87 8.24 -4.31
C GLY A 314 -6.25 8.05 -4.94
N MET A 315 -6.31 8.03 -6.27
CA MET A 315 -7.55 7.78 -6.99
C MET A 315 -7.84 6.27 -7.08
N GLY A 316 -9.12 5.91 -6.88
CA GLY A 316 -9.62 4.54 -6.99
C GLY A 316 -9.74 3.78 -5.67
N GLU A 317 -10.46 2.67 -5.72
CA GLU A 317 -10.52 1.65 -4.66
C GLU A 317 -9.48 0.55 -4.97
N PRO A 318 -8.40 0.45 -4.18
CA PRO A 318 -7.32 -0.52 -4.44
C PRO A 318 -7.80 -1.96 -4.50
N LEU A 319 -8.76 -2.36 -3.65
CA LEU A 319 -9.26 -3.73 -3.64
C LEU A 319 -10.15 -4.08 -4.84
N ALA A 320 -10.76 -3.08 -5.48
CA ALA A 320 -11.45 -3.27 -6.76
C ALA A 320 -10.45 -3.46 -7.93
N ASN A 321 -9.15 -3.28 -7.67
CA ASN A 321 -8.04 -3.55 -8.58
C ASN A 321 -6.96 -4.42 -7.92
N LEU A 322 -7.39 -5.41 -7.12
CA LEU A 322 -6.51 -6.17 -6.22
C LEU A 322 -5.33 -6.86 -6.95
N GLU A 323 -5.52 -7.37 -8.15
CA GLU A 323 -4.46 -8.08 -8.88
C GLU A 323 -3.30 -7.14 -9.24
N ALA A 324 -3.57 -5.95 -9.77
CA ALA A 324 -2.53 -4.97 -10.08
C ALA A 324 -1.83 -4.48 -8.79
N VAL A 325 -2.61 -4.28 -7.72
CA VAL A 325 -2.08 -3.91 -6.40
C VAL A 325 -1.14 -5.01 -5.89
N LYS A 326 -1.53 -6.28 -5.91
CA LYS A 326 -0.68 -7.41 -5.48
C LYS A 326 0.60 -7.51 -6.31
N SER A 327 0.53 -7.41 -7.63
CA SER A 327 1.72 -7.41 -8.49
C SER A 327 2.66 -6.23 -8.18
N SER A 328 2.12 -5.03 -7.95
CA SER A 328 2.94 -3.88 -7.55
C SER A 328 3.58 -4.06 -6.16
N LEU A 329 2.86 -4.65 -5.20
CA LEU A 329 3.38 -4.97 -3.88
C LEU A 329 4.48 -6.03 -3.93
N GLU A 330 4.35 -7.04 -4.80
CA GLU A 330 5.38 -8.07 -5.02
C GLU A 330 6.68 -7.43 -5.51
N VAL A 331 6.61 -6.52 -6.48
CA VAL A 331 7.80 -5.76 -6.95
C VAL A 331 8.40 -4.92 -5.83
N LEU A 332 7.58 -4.19 -5.06
CA LEU A 332 8.05 -3.35 -3.96
C LEU A 332 8.70 -4.12 -2.83
N CYS A 333 8.25 -5.35 -2.59
CA CYS A 333 8.76 -6.21 -1.54
C CYS A 333 9.86 -7.17 -2.03
N GLU A 334 10.33 -7.03 -3.28
CA GLU A 334 11.39 -7.86 -3.84
C GLU A 334 12.70 -7.66 -3.06
N GLU A 335 13.15 -8.68 -2.33
CA GLU A 335 14.32 -8.61 -1.44
C GLU A 335 15.65 -8.69 -2.19
N SER A 336 15.66 -9.22 -3.42
CA SER A 336 16.91 -9.41 -4.18
C SER A 336 17.54 -8.11 -4.69
N VAL A 337 16.79 -7.00 -4.67
CA VAL A 337 17.24 -5.67 -5.08
C VAL A 337 16.72 -4.66 -4.06
N ALA A 338 17.46 -3.57 -3.79
CA ALA A 338 17.01 -2.50 -2.91
C ALA A 338 15.94 -1.61 -3.59
N THR A 339 14.83 -2.22 -4.02
CA THR A 339 13.70 -1.60 -4.73
C THR A 339 13.11 -0.47 -3.91
N PHE A 340 13.28 0.78 -4.37
CA PHE A 340 12.91 2.00 -3.64
C PHE A 340 13.43 2.15 -2.19
N THR A 341 14.11 1.14 -1.63
CA THR A 341 14.50 1.05 -0.21
C THR A 341 13.30 1.15 0.77
N ILE A 342 12.10 0.75 0.35
CA ILE A 342 10.89 0.83 1.18
C ILE A 342 10.56 -0.54 1.78
N HIS A 343 10.51 -0.62 3.11
CA HIS A 343 10.16 -1.87 3.79
C HIS A 343 8.65 -2.10 3.76
N ALA A 344 8.20 -3.37 3.71
CA ALA A 344 6.78 -3.73 3.58
C ALA A 344 5.87 -3.10 4.66
N ASN A 345 6.36 -2.91 5.89
CA ASN A 345 5.62 -2.25 6.97
C ASN A 345 5.44 -0.73 6.79
N LYS A 346 6.04 -0.13 5.75
CA LYS A 346 5.86 1.26 5.35
C LYS A 346 4.92 1.42 4.15
N ILE A 347 4.35 0.32 3.68
CA ILE A 347 3.38 0.28 2.60
C ILE A 347 2.00 0.02 3.22
N THR A 348 1.02 0.89 2.94
CA THR A 348 -0.36 0.77 3.44
C THR A 348 -1.34 0.74 2.29
N VAL A 349 -2.21 -0.27 2.25
CA VAL A 349 -3.33 -0.33 1.31
C VAL A 349 -4.59 0.09 2.05
N SER A 350 -5.28 1.14 1.56
CA SER A 350 -6.58 1.54 2.10
C SER A 350 -7.71 0.88 1.32
N THR A 351 -8.85 0.67 1.98
CA THR A 351 -10.07 0.17 1.34
C THR A 351 -11.32 0.73 1.99
N SER A 352 -12.37 0.89 1.19
CA SER A 352 -13.72 1.21 1.64
C SER A 352 -14.50 0.01 2.16
N GLY A 353 -13.90 -1.18 2.18
CA GLY A 353 -14.48 -2.37 2.83
C GLY A 353 -15.04 -3.43 1.87
N LEU A 354 -14.29 -3.75 0.80
CA LEU A 354 -14.59 -4.93 -0.01
C LEU A 354 -14.12 -6.18 0.74
N VAL A 355 -14.99 -6.75 1.57
CA VAL A 355 -14.62 -7.78 2.56
C VAL A 355 -13.95 -9.03 1.94
N PRO A 356 -14.42 -9.60 0.82
CA PRO A 356 -13.75 -10.75 0.20
C PRO A 356 -12.31 -10.43 -0.23
N GLU A 357 -12.11 -9.31 -0.92
CA GLU A 357 -10.82 -8.84 -1.41
C GLU A 357 -9.90 -8.40 -0.26
N LEU A 358 -10.46 -7.91 0.85
CA LEU A 358 -9.73 -7.61 2.08
C LEU A 358 -9.13 -8.89 2.65
N ASN A 359 -9.92 -9.97 2.77
CA ASN A 359 -9.42 -11.25 3.24
C ASN A 359 -8.30 -11.77 2.32
N GLU A 360 -8.49 -11.69 0.99
CA GLU A 360 -7.46 -12.12 0.04
C GLU A 360 -6.17 -11.28 0.17
N LEU A 361 -6.26 -9.96 0.33
CA LEU A 361 -5.08 -9.11 0.56
C LEU A 361 -4.31 -9.53 1.81
N MET A 362 -5.05 -9.82 2.90
CA MET A 362 -4.47 -10.20 4.19
C MET A 362 -3.78 -11.56 4.16
N GLU A 363 -4.34 -12.51 3.40
CA GLU A 363 -3.78 -13.85 3.20
C GLU A 363 -2.52 -13.82 2.32
N THR A 364 -2.48 -12.96 1.30
CA THR A 364 -1.50 -13.07 0.22
C THR A 364 -0.36 -12.06 0.26
N THR A 365 -0.45 -11.02 1.09
CA THR A 365 0.55 -9.92 1.08
C THR A 365 1.14 -9.65 2.46
N ARG A 366 2.11 -8.73 2.55
CA ARG A 366 2.68 -8.17 3.81
C ARG A 366 2.36 -6.69 4.06
N ALA A 367 1.60 -6.04 3.17
CA ALA A 367 1.25 -4.62 3.29
C ALA A 367 0.35 -4.34 4.50
N GLN A 368 0.51 -3.17 5.14
CA GLN A 368 -0.40 -2.74 6.20
C GLN A 368 -1.79 -2.44 5.63
N LEU A 369 -2.82 -2.54 6.47
CA LEU A 369 -4.21 -2.27 6.09
C LEU A 369 -4.69 -0.96 6.73
N ALA A 370 -5.34 -0.13 5.91
CA ALA A 370 -6.21 0.95 6.36
C ALA A 370 -7.65 0.69 5.88
N VAL A 371 -8.65 1.08 6.68
CA VAL A 371 -10.07 0.97 6.34
C VAL A 371 -10.75 2.32 6.46
N SER A 372 -11.34 2.77 5.35
CA SER A 372 -12.20 3.94 5.22
C SER A 372 -13.58 3.65 5.79
N LEU A 373 -13.71 3.80 7.12
CA LEU A 373 -14.93 3.47 7.87
C LEU A 373 -15.97 4.58 7.79
N HIS A 374 -15.60 5.78 8.27
CA HIS A 374 -16.31 7.07 8.12
C HIS A 374 -17.73 7.20 8.67
N ALA A 375 -18.35 6.14 9.21
CA ALA A 375 -19.65 6.23 9.88
C ALA A 375 -19.81 5.06 10.86
N THR A 376 -20.67 5.24 11.85
CA THR A 376 -20.90 4.27 12.94
C THR A 376 -22.28 3.61 12.90
N GLU A 377 -23.10 3.97 11.91
CA GLU A 377 -24.43 3.43 11.65
C GLU A 377 -24.55 3.09 10.16
N ASP A 378 -25.20 1.98 9.83
CA ASP A 378 -25.32 1.52 8.45
C ASP A 378 -26.08 2.52 7.59
N GLU A 379 -27.13 3.18 8.09
CA GLU A 379 -27.89 4.15 7.31
C GLU A 379 -27.06 5.38 6.92
N THR A 380 -26.17 5.82 7.82
CA THR A 380 -25.22 6.92 7.51
C THR A 380 -24.19 6.44 6.50
N ARG A 381 -23.66 5.22 6.68
CA ARG A 381 -22.61 4.67 5.84
C ARG A 381 -23.11 4.28 4.45
N ASP A 382 -24.33 3.78 4.33
CA ASP A 382 -25.00 3.46 3.06
C ASP A 382 -25.16 4.67 2.16
N TRP A 383 -25.34 5.85 2.76
CA TRP A 383 -25.38 7.10 2.03
C TRP A 383 -23.96 7.58 1.70
N MET A 384 -23.09 7.71 2.69
CA MET A 384 -21.75 8.32 2.51
C MET A 384 -20.77 7.45 1.72
N VAL A 385 -20.81 6.13 1.94
CA VAL A 385 -19.89 5.11 1.40
C VAL A 385 -20.72 3.94 0.85
N PRO A 386 -21.33 4.07 -0.34
CA PRO A 386 -22.39 3.18 -0.82
C PRO A 386 -22.07 1.69 -0.89
N VAL A 387 -20.79 1.29 -0.89
CA VAL A 387 -20.38 -0.11 -0.80
C VAL A 387 -20.89 -0.81 0.46
N ASN A 388 -21.23 -0.04 1.51
CA ASN A 388 -21.81 -0.56 2.75
C ASN A 388 -23.10 -1.35 2.55
N ARG A 389 -23.92 -1.00 1.56
CA ARG A 389 -25.15 -1.73 1.22
C ARG A 389 -24.88 -3.18 0.83
N LYS A 390 -23.66 -3.45 0.35
CA LYS A 390 -23.20 -4.80 0.00
C LYS A 390 -22.47 -5.48 1.16
N TYR A 391 -21.65 -4.72 1.88
CA TYR A 391 -20.85 -5.20 3.02
C TYR A 391 -21.09 -4.26 4.22
N GLN A 392 -22.09 -4.60 5.04
CA GLN A 392 -22.50 -3.80 6.19
C GLN A 392 -21.43 -3.77 7.28
N LEU A 393 -21.60 -2.85 8.23
CA LEU A 393 -20.65 -2.63 9.33
C LEU A 393 -20.32 -3.91 10.09
N ASP A 394 -21.31 -4.73 10.44
CA ASP A 394 -21.08 -5.98 11.19
C ASP A 394 -20.17 -6.97 10.43
N GLU A 395 -20.33 -7.09 9.12
CA GLU A 395 -19.49 -7.96 8.29
C GLU A 395 -18.06 -7.42 8.21
N LEU A 396 -17.92 -6.11 7.96
CA LEU A 396 -16.63 -5.44 7.86
C LEU A 396 -15.87 -5.51 9.19
N ILE A 397 -16.52 -5.16 10.30
CA ILE A 397 -15.92 -5.18 11.63
C ILE A 397 -15.62 -6.62 12.05
N GLY A 398 -16.50 -7.57 11.75
CA GLY A 398 -16.22 -8.99 11.98
C GLY A 398 -14.98 -9.49 11.21
N ALA A 399 -14.72 -8.98 10.00
CA ALA A 399 -13.47 -9.25 9.29
C ALA A 399 -12.24 -8.64 10.00
N LEU A 400 -12.37 -7.41 10.50
CA LEU A 400 -11.30 -6.75 11.24
C LEU A 400 -11.01 -7.42 12.59
N GLU A 401 -12.03 -7.89 13.31
CA GLU A 401 -11.86 -8.66 14.54
C GLU A 401 -11.08 -9.95 14.29
N ARG A 402 -11.37 -10.67 13.18
CA ARG A 402 -10.64 -11.88 12.80
C ARG A 402 -9.16 -11.62 12.48
N TRP A 403 -8.87 -10.54 11.77
CA TRP A 403 -7.51 -10.24 11.32
C TRP A 403 -6.67 -9.44 12.34
N PHE A 404 -7.33 -8.69 13.23
CA PHE A 404 -6.70 -7.80 14.20
C PHE A 404 -7.34 -7.91 15.58
N PRO A 405 -7.38 -9.10 16.22
CA PRO A 405 -7.94 -9.25 17.55
C PRO A 405 -7.15 -8.43 18.60
N LYS A 406 -7.86 -7.82 19.54
CA LYS A 406 -7.26 -6.95 20.57
C LYS A 406 -6.58 -7.70 21.71
N ASP A 407 -7.16 -8.81 22.14
CA ASP A 407 -6.69 -9.60 23.28
C ASP A 407 -5.57 -10.58 22.92
N ASP A 408 -5.34 -10.78 21.62
CA ASP A 408 -4.46 -11.84 21.16
C ASP A 408 -3.03 -11.35 20.90
N VAL A 409 -2.24 -11.27 21.97
CA VAL A 409 -0.78 -11.18 21.91
C VAL A 409 -0.16 -12.59 21.90
N GLY A 410 -0.58 -13.48 20.99
CA GLY A 410 0.20 -14.69 20.65
C GLY A 410 -0.51 -16.05 20.50
N ALA A 411 -1.84 -16.12 20.41
CA ALA A 411 -2.66 -17.34 20.41
C ALA A 411 -3.14 -17.80 19.03
N ASN A 412 -2.56 -17.29 17.94
CA ASN A 412 -2.42 -18.04 16.70
C ASN A 412 -0.93 -18.33 16.52
N GLY A 413 -0.49 -19.54 16.89
CA GLY A 413 0.91 -20.01 16.86
C GLY A 413 1.65 -19.89 15.51
N ALA A 414 1.00 -19.37 14.48
CA ALA A 414 1.53 -18.68 13.32
C ALA A 414 0.42 -17.69 12.92
N THR A 415 0.62 -16.41 12.53
CA THR A 415 1.06 -16.09 11.16
C THR A 415 1.26 -14.58 10.88
N ASN A 416 1.24 -13.59 11.78
CA ASN A 416 1.45 -12.19 11.33
C ASN A 416 2.05 -11.20 12.35
N ARG A 417 3.25 -11.47 12.88
CA ARG A 417 4.02 -10.51 13.72
C ARG A 417 4.31 -9.15 13.06
N TRP A 418 4.09 -9.01 11.76
CA TRP A 418 4.39 -7.80 10.96
C TRP A 418 3.24 -6.78 10.92
N ARG A 419 2.03 -7.16 11.36
CA ARG A 419 0.83 -6.32 11.31
C ARG A 419 0.20 -6.26 12.70
N SER A 420 0.60 -5.24 13.47
CA SER A 420 0.15 -5.14 14.85
C SER A 420 -1.24 -4.53 15.00
N SER A 421 -1.76 -3.83 13.99
CA SER A 421 -3.01 -3.07 14.12
C SER A 421 -3.52 -2.65 12.75
N VAL A 422 -4.85 -2.56 12.60
CA VAL A 422 -5.48 -1.89 11.45
C VAL A 422 -5.54 -0.39 11.67
N MET A 423 -5.35 0.41 10.63
CA MET A 423 -5.63 1.85 10.67
C MET A 423 -7.09 2.09 10.27
N ILE A 424 -7.86 2.75 11.11
CA ILE A 424 -9.24 3.14 10.81
C ILE A 424 -9.24 4.60 10.39
N GLU A 425 -9.64 4.87 9.16
CA GLU A 425 -9.80 6.22 8.63
C GLU A 425 -11.23 6.71 8.88
N TYR A 426 -11.36 7.88 9.50
CA TYR A 426 -12.65 8.46 9.85
C TYR A 426 -12.64 9.96 9.53
N VAL A 427 -13.26 10.34 8.41
CA VAL A 427 -13.42 11.76 8.06
C VAL A 427 -14.48 12.39 8.95
N LEU A 428 -14.21 13.58 9.48
CA LEU A 428 -15.15 14.32 10.31
C LEU A 428 -15.92 15.33 9.43
N LEU A 429 -17.22 15.10 9.30
CA LEU A 429 -18.17 15.91 8.54
C LEU A 429 -19.15 16.55 9.52
N GLN A 430 -19.20 17.88 9.48
CA GLN A 430 -19.92 18.67 10.47
C GLN A 430 -21.41 18.31 10.51
N GLY A 431 -21.90 17.93 11.69
CA GLY A 431 -23.32 17.64 11.93
C GLY A 431 -23.82 16.32 11.34
N ILE A 432 -22.92 15.47 10.85
CA ILE A 432 -23.29 14.22 10.17
C ILE A 432 -22.74 13.00 10.91
N ASN A 433 -21.44 13.00 11.23
CA ASN A 433 -20.76 11.85 11.81
C ASN A 433 -19.75 12.23 12.91
N ASP A 434 -19.85 13.45 13.44
CA ASP A 434 -18.88 14.08 14.35
C ASP A 434 -19.46 14.36 15.75
N THR A 435 -20.50 13.63 16.16
CA THR A 435 -21.13 13.78 17.48
C THR A 435 -20.42 13.00 18.59
N ASP A 436 -20.70 13.33 19.85
CA ASP A 436 -20.19 12.56 21.00
C ASP A 436 -20.73 11.11 21.01
N GLU A 437 -21.97 10.92 20.55
CA GLU A 437 -22.61 9.61 20.39
C GLU A 437 -21.91 8.79 19.30
N ASP A 438 -21.52 9.40 18.18
CA ASP A 438 -20.70 8.75 17.16
C ASP A 438 -19.36 8.28 17.74
N ALA A 439 -18.68 9.10 18.53
CA ALA A 439 -17.42 8.70 19.16
C ALA A 439 -17.59 7.50 20.10
N LYS A 440 -18.68 7.47 20.89
CA LYS A 440 -19.01 6.32 21.76
C LYS A 440 -19.31 5.05 20.95
N ARG A 441 -20.12 5.16 19.88
CA ARG A 441 -20.43 4.04 18.99
C ARG A 441 -19.16 3.50 18.32
N LEU A 442 -18.30 4.38 17.83
CA LEU A 442 -17.02 4.00 17.21
C LEU A 442 -16.13 3.26 18.21
N ALA A 443 -16.03 3.73 19.45
CA ALA A 443 -15.25 3.05 20.49
C ALA A 443 -15.77 1.63 20.77
N HIS A 444 -17.10 1.49 20.86
CA HIS A 444 -17.76 0.20 21.10
C HIS A 444 -17.58 -0.77 19.92
N MET A 445 -17.78 -0.30 18.70
CA MET A 445 -17.60 -1.09 17.48
C MET A 445 -16.17 -1.64 17.35
N LEU A 446 -15.17 -0.86 17.77
CA LEU A 446 -13.76 -1.25 17.75
C LEU A 446 -13.29 -1.86 19.07
N GLN A 447 -14.18 -2.31 19.97
CA GLN A 447 -13.78 -2.77 21.30
C GLN A 447 -12.90 -4.02 21.27
N ASN A 448 -13.13 -4.92 20.30
CA ASN A 448 -12.36 -6.17 20.12
C ASN A 448 -11.33 -6.09 18.97
N VAL A 449 -11.26 -4.95 18.28
CA VAL A 449 -10.33 -4.72 17.17
C VAL A 449 -9.11 -3.95 17.67
N ARG A 450 -7.91 -4.43 17.36
CA ARG A 450 -6.68 -3.69 17.56
C ARG A 450 -6.53 -2.62 16.48
N ALA A 451 -7.13 -1.46 16.73
CA ALA A 451 -7.21 -0.35 15.79
C ALA A 451 -6.35 0.84 16.23
N LYS A 452 -5.83 1.57 15.24
CA LYS A 452 -5.38 2.96 15.37
C LYS A 452 -6.38 3.82 14.62
N VAL A 453 -7.06 4.74 15.30
CA VAL A 453 -8.05 5.60 14.66
C VAL A 453 -7.39 6.88 14.18
N ASN A 454 -7.44 7.09 12.87
CA ASN A 454 -6.97 8.30 12.22
C ASN A 454 -8.18 9.16 11.84
N LEU A 455 -8.45 10.18 12.66
CA LEU A 455 -9.46 11.20 12.39
C LEU A 455 -8.93 12.15 11.32
N ILE A 456 -9.67 12.33 10.24
CA ILE A 456 -9.28 13.13 9.09
C ILE A 456 -10.16 14.38 9.07
N GLN A 457 -9.54 15.56 9.13
CA GLN A 457 -10.26 16.79 8.88
C GLN A 457 -10.72 16.81 7.41
N PHE A 458 -12.01 17.03 7.19
CA PHE A 458 -12.54 17.11 5.84
C PHE A 458 -11.96 18.30 5.06
N ASN A 459 -11.58 18.03 3.80
CA ASN A 459 -11.03 19.02 2.88
C ASN A 459 -12.10 19.37 1.85
N PRO A 460 -12.69 20.57 1.92
CA PRO A 460 -13.69 20.98 0.95
C PRO A 460 -13.12 20.94 -0.47
N HIS A 461 -13.98 20.61 -1.44
CA HIS A 461 -13.64 20.64 -2.85
C HIS A 461 -14.81 21.16 -3.65
N ALA A 462 -14.57 21.52 -4.91
CA ALA A 462 -15.63 22.01 -5.79
C ALA A 462 -16.85 21.06 -5.79
N GLY A 463 -18.04 21.64 -5.65
CA GLY A 463 -19.32 20.94 -5.69
C GLY A 463 -19.63 20.02 -4.50
N THR A 464 -18.81 19.96 -3.46
CA THR A 464 -19.16 19.21 -2.25
C THR A 464 -20.32 19.89 -1.50
N ILE A 465 -21.14 19.08 -0.83
CA ILE A 465 -22.23 19.55 0.05
C ILE A 465 -21.86 19.44 1.53
N PHE A 466 -20.66 18.98 1.84
CA PHE A 466 -20.22 18.71 3.20
C PHE A 466 -19.43 19.89 3.79
N ALA A 467 -19.55 20.08 5.09
CA ALA A 467 -18.79 21.08 5.84
C ALA A 467 -17.72 20.44 6.74
N THR A 468 -16.61 21.14 6.90
CA THR A 468 -15.50 20.71 7.76
C THR A 468 -15.85 20.90 9.23
N THR A 469 -15.77 19.81 10.02
CA THR A 469 -15.89 19.89 11.48
C THR A 469 -14.86 20.86 12.08
N SER A 470 -15.30 21.72 13.00
CA SER A 470 -14.42 22.69 13.65
C SER A 470 -13.28 22.02 14.43
N GLY A 471 -12.17 22.74 14.62
CA GLY A 471 -11.02 22.23 15.37
C GLY A 471 -11.36 21.79 16.79
N ASP A 472 -12.18 22.59 17.50
CA ASP A 472 -12.62 22.26 18.86
C ASP A 472 -13.53 21.03 18.89
N ALA A 473 -14.44 20.89 17.93
CA ALA A 473 -15.29 19.71 17.81
C ALA A 473 -14.47 18.45 17.49
N SER A 474 -13.50 18.56 16.57
CA SER A 474 -12.58 17.47 16.23
C SER A 474 -11.76 17.02 17.43
N ALA A 475 -11.26 17.97 18.24
CA ALA A 475 -10.53 17.69 19.46
C ALA A 475 -11.43 17.02 20.52
N ARG A 476 -12.67 17.49 20.69
CA ARG A 476 -13.66 16.85 21.59
C ARG A 476 -13.97 15.42 21.17
N PHE A 477 -14.20 15.17 19.88
CA PHE A 477 -14.46 13.84 19.34
C PHE A 477 -13.29 12.88 19.63
N ARG A 478 -12.06 13.33 19.34
CA ARG A 478 -10.83 12.59 19.67
C ARG A 478 -10.78 12.23 21.16
N ASP A 479 -10.98 13.22 22.03
CA ASP A 479 -10.86 13.03 23.47
C ASP A 479 -11.97 12.12 24.02
N MET A 480 -13.18 12.19 23.46
CA MET A 480 -14.27 11.28 23.78
C MET A 480 -13.91 9.85 23.39
N LEU A 481 -13.44 9.64 22.16
CA LEU A 481 -13.03 8.33 21.66
C LEU A 481 -11.92 7.71 22.54
N MET A 482 -10.96 8.52 22.97
CA MET A 482 -9.91 8.10 23.90
C MET A 482 -10.46 7.72 25.28
N ARG A 483 -11.36 8.53 25.85
CA ARG A 483 -12.04 8.23 27.13
C ARG A 483 -12.89 6.96 27.07
N SER A 484 -13.45 6.65 25.90
CA SER A 484 -14.23 5.44 25.66
C SER A 484 -13.39 4.19 25.39
N GLY A 485 -12.06 4.26 25.52
CA GLY A 485 -11.17 3.08 25.56
C GLY A 485 -10.31 2.85 24.31
N GLN A 486 -10.34 3.76 23.32
CA GLN A 486 -9.43 3.71 22.17
C GLN A 486 -8.10 4.38 22.50
N ARG A 487 -7.01 3.61 22.44
CA ARG A 487 -5.69 4.06 22.94
C ARG A 487 -4.89 4.86 21.92
N GLU A 488 -5.07 4.57 20.64
CA GLU A 488 -4.30 5.17 19.55
C GLU A 488 -5.24 5.98 18.65
N VAL A 489 -5.41 7.26 18.95
CA VAL A 489 -6.23 8.18 18.16
C VAL A 489 -5.36 9.35 17.70
N SER A 490 -5.27 9.56 16.39
CA SER A 490 -4.61 10.72 15.78
C SER A 490 -5.63 11.63 15.10
N LEU A 491 -5.37 12.94 15.16
CA LEU A 491 -6.08 13.93 14.34
C LEU A 491 -5.13 14.42 13.25
N ARG A 492 -5.44 14.10 12.00
CA ARG A 492 -4.65 14.49 10.84
C ARG A 492 -5.17 15.82 10.31
N VAL A 493 -4.33 16.85 10.45
CA VAL A 493 -4.52 18.15 9.79
C VAL A 493 -4.27 17.98 8.29
N SER A 494 -5.01 18.74 7.49
CA SER A 494 -4.87 18.75 6.03
C SER A 494 -3.44 19.05 5.57
N ARG A 495 -3.05 18.47 4.44
CA ARG A 495 -1.76 18.65 3.77
C ARG A 495 -1.99 18.82 2.28
N GLY A 496 -1.40 19.86 1.69
CA GLY A 496 -1.55 20.18 0.26
C GLY A 496 -2.92 20.68 -0.18
N ASP A 497 -3.75 21.17 0.74
CA ASP A 497 -5.12 21.64 0.48
C ASP A 497 -5.19 22.80 -0.53
N ASP A 498 -4.22 23.72 -0.45
CA ASP A 498 -4.09 24.87 -1.35
C ASP A 498 -3.88 24.48 -2.81
N GLU A 499 -3.44 23.25 -3.07
CA GLU A 499 -3.24 22.70 -4.42
C GLU A 499 -4.20 21.53 -4.72
N ASN A 500 -5.32 21.40 -4.00
CA ASN A 500 -6.26 20.27 -4.12
C ASN A 500 -5.57 18.90 -4.05
N ALA A 501 -4.54 18.77 -3.23
CA ALA A 501 -3.73 17.56 -3.07
C ALA A 501 -4.04 16.79 -1.79
N ALA A 502 -4.98 17.29 -0.97
CA ALA A 502 -5.37 16.64 0.26
C ALA A 502 -6.28 15.42 -0.02
N CYS A 503 -6.40 14.55 0.98
CA CYS A 503 -7.24 13.35 0.87
C CYS A 503 -8.68 13.73 0.47
N GLY A 504 -9.17 13.11 -0.61
CA GLY A 504 -10.52 13.33 -1.14
C GLY A 504 -10.66 14.43 -2.20
N GLN A 505 -9.60 15.19 -2.51
CA GLN A 505 -9.67 16.31 -3.48
C GLN A 505 -9.19 15.99 -4.90
N LEU A 506 -8.59 14.81 -5.11
CA LEU A 506 -7.96 14.45 -6.38
C LEU A 506 -8.99 14.40 -7.51
N ALA A 507 -8.78 15.21 -8.55
CA ALA A 507 -9.77 15.51 -9.58
C ALA A 507 -9.22 15.49 -11.02
N ALA A 508 -8.08 14.82 -11.24
CA ALA A 508 -7.47 14.59 -12.56
C ALA A 508 -7.02 15.86 -13.32
N GLY A 509 -6.44 16.85 -12.64
CA GLY A 509 -5.63 17.89 -13.27
C GLY A 509 -6.33 19.11 -13.90
N GLY A 510 -7.67 19.25 -13.87
CA GLY A 510 -8.33 20.51 -14.28
C GLY A 510 -9.76 20.37 -14.84
N SER A 511 -10.53 21.48 -14.76
CA SER A 511 -11.97 21.68 -15.01
C SER A 511 -12.85 20.45 -14.69
N VAL A 512 -13.34 20.40 -13.46
CA VAL A 512 -14.04 19.23 -12.94
C VAL A 512 -15.45 19.13 -13.54
N ASP A 513 -15.60 18.31 -14.57
CA ASP A 513 -16.91 17.82 -15.01
C ASP A 513 -17.25 16.55 -14.22
N PHE A 514 -18.04 16.72 -13.16
CA PHE A 514 -18.47 15.61 -12.32
C PHE A 514 -19.51 14.76 -13.05
N ALA A 515 -19.08 13.61 -13.54
CA ALA A 515 -19.93 12.68 -14.29
C ALA A 515 -21.02 12.01 -13.42
N VAL A 516 -20.81 11.93 -12.10
CA VAL A 516 -21.73 11.26 -11.17
C VAL A 516 -22.38 12.29 -10.23
N PRO A 517 -23.73 12.40 -10.22
CA PRO A 517 -24.44 13.25 -9.28
C PRO A 517 -24.35 12.71 -7.85
N LEU A 518 -24.50 13.61 -6.89
CA LEU A 518 -24.67 13.23 -5.49
C LEU A 518 -26.01 12.52 -5.31
N SER A 519 -26.05 11.58 -4.37
CA SER A 519 -27.29 10.93 -3.93
C SER A 519 -28.12 11.91 -3.11
N ASP A 520 -29.44 11.69 -3.08
CA ASP A 520 -30.35 12.49 -2.26
C ASP A 520 -29.90 12.52 -0.79
N VAL A 521 -29.94 13.71 -0.20
CA VAL A 521 -29.53 13.92 1.19
C VAL A 521 -30.61 13.36 2.12
N PRO A 522 -30.25 12.46 3.07
CA PRO A 522 -31.20 11.97 4.06
C PRO A 522 -31.84 13.11 4.85
N ALA A 523 -33.14 13.00 5.16
CA ALA A 523 -33.90 14.06 5.84
C ALA A 523 -33.23 14.59 7.11
N ARG A 524 -32.62 13.71 7.91
CA ARG A 524 -31.90 14.07 9.15
C ARG A 524 -30.64 14.92 8.96
N PHE A 525 -30.13 15.03 7.73
CA PHE A 525 -28.91 15.77 7.40
C PHE A 525 -29.16 17.00 6.52
N GLN A 526 -30.42 17.33 6.21
CA GLN A 526 -30.75 18.47 5.33
C GLN A 526 -30.21 19.81 5.88
N ASP A 527 -30.21 19.99 7.20
CA ASP A 527 -29.69 21.20 7.84
C ASP A 527 -28.16 21.20 8.03
N ALA A 528 -27.51 20.05 7.83
CA ALA A 528 -26.07 19.88 8.04
C ALA A 528 -25.26 20.05 6.74
N VAL A 529 -25.91 19.98 5.58
CA VAL A 529 -25.27 20.12 4.27
C VAL A 529 -25.25 21.57 3.79
N VAL A 530 -24.20 21.93 3.04
CA VAL A 530 -24.04 23.22 2.38
C VAL A 530 -24.57 23.07 0.96
N LEU A 531 -25.75 23.63 0.68
CA LEU A 531 -26.38 23.61 -0.65
C LEU A 531 -25.92 24.77 -1.53
#